data_AF-A0A8X6R669-F1
#
_entry.id   AF-A0A8X6R669-F1
#
_cell.length_a   1.000
_cell.length_b   1.000
_cell.length_c   1.000
_cell.angle_alpha   90.00
_cell.angle_beta   90.00
_cell.angle_gamma   90.00
#
_symmetry.space_group_name_H-M   'P 1'
#
loop_
_entity.id
_entity.type
_entity.pdbx_description
1 polymer ?
#
loop_
_entity_poly.entity_id
_entity_poly.type
_entity_poly.pdbx_seq_one_letter_code
_entity_poly.pdbx_strand_id
1 'polypeptide(L)' 'MSAADITEVCGTEAKNDRKVRKWVRKFKDGRTNAHDEERSGRPSVITDDLMQEVETKINENRRFMITTPSLKFLDVALS' A
#
# COMPACT_ATOMS: atom_id res chain seq x y z
N MET A 1 1.08 19.93 -24.99
CA MET A 1 -0.19 19.57 -24.35
C MET A 1 -0.25 20.15 -22.94
N SER A 2 -1.20 21.06 -22.73
CA SER A 2 -1.47 21.78 -21.48
C SER A 2 -2.71 21.19 -20.77
N ALA A 3 -3.02 21.65 -19.55
CA ALA A 3 -4.23 21.25 -18.85
C ALA A 3 -5.51 21.82 -19.50
N ALA A 4 -5.41 22.97 -20.16
CA ALA A 4 -6.51 23.57 -20.90
C ALA A 4 -6.87 22.71 -22.11
N ASP A 5 -5.86 22.28 -22.90
CA ASP A 5 -6.04 21.42 -24.08
C ASP A 5 -6.79 20.12 -23.73
N ILE A 6 -6.45 19.51 -22.57
CA ILE A 6 -7.11 18.27 -22.11
C ILE A 6 -8.56 18.53 -21.68
N THR A 7 -8.82 19.67 -21.03
CA THR A 7 -10.15 20.03 -20.57
C THR A 7 -11.08 20.39 -21.73
N GLU A 8 -10.54 21.02 -22.77
CA GLU A 8 -11.26 21.34 -24.01
C GLU A 8 -11.71 20.08 -24.76
N VAL A 9 -10.82 19.08 -24.87
CA VAL A 9 -11.12 17.81 -25.56
C VAL A 9 -12.03 16.89 -24.74
N CYS A 10 -11.88 16.85 -23.41
CA CYS A 10 -12.65 15.96 -22.54
C CYS A 10 -13.96 16.57 -21.98
N GLY A 11 -14.18 17.87 -22.17
CA GLY A 11 -15.37 18.57 -21.69
C GLY A 11 -15.55 18.51 -20.16
N THR A 12 -16.81 18.57 -19.69
CA THR A 12 -17.18 18.52 -18.26
C THR A 12 -16.82 17.21 -17.55
N GLU A 13 -16.42 16.16 -18.29
CA GLU A 13 -15.93 14.89 -17.75
C GLU A 13 -14.49 14.96 -17.24
N ALA A 14 -13.74 16.02 -17.56
CA ALA A 14 -12.49 16.38 -16.89
C ALA A 14 -12.76 16.87 -15.45
N LYS A 15 -13.39 16.03 -14.61
CA LYS A 15 -13.99 16.37 -13.31
C LYS A 15 -13.02 16.89 -12.24
N ASN A 16 -11.75 17.18 -12.55
CA ASN A 16 -10.81 17.77 -11.59
C ASN A 16 -9.55 18.38 -12.25
N ASP A 17 -9.55 19.70 -12.45
CA ASP A 17 -8.41 20.47 -12.99
C ASP A 17 -7.09 20.27 -12.20
N ARG A 18 -7.16 20.05 -10.87
CA ARG A 18 -5.98 19.67 -10.07
C ARG A 18 -5.42 18.30 -10.47
N LYS A 19 -6.28 17.32 -10.79
CA LYS A 19 -5.84 16.01 -11.30
C LYS A 19 -5.26 16.14 -12.70
N VAL A 20 -5.87 16.95 -13.57
CA VAL A 20 -5.37 17.19 -14.93
C VAL A 20 -3.96 17.78 -14.89
N ARG A 21 -3.73 18.83 -14.09
CA ARG A 21 -2.38 19.38 -13.91
C ARG A 21 -1.36 18.38 -13.37
N LYS A 22 -1.77 17.50 -12.45
CA LYS A 22 -0.90 16.44 -11.92
C LYS A 22 -0.47 15.47 -13.03
N TRP A 23 -1.41 15.05 -13.88
CA TRP A 23 -1.12 14.17 -15.01
C TRP A 23 -0.27 14.85 -16.07
N VAL A 24 -0.54 16.11 -16.43
CA VAL A 24 0.30 16.88 -17.37
C VAL A 24 1.77 16.91 -16.93
N ARG A 25 2.03 17.09 -15.63
CA ARG A 25 3.40 17.03 -15.09
C ARG A 25 4.00 15.62 -15.23
N LYS A 26 3.27 14.58 -14.80
CA LYS A 26 3.74 13.19 -14.93
C LYS A 26 4.11 12.81 -16.37
N PHE A 27 3.30 13.21 -17.35
CA PHE A 27 3.58 12.96 -18.77
C PHE A 27 4.79 13.77 -19.27
N LYS A 28 4.95 15.03 -18.84
CA LYS A 28 6.15 15.83 -19.13
C LYS A 28 7.43 15.24 -18.53
N ASP A 29 7.32 14.61 -17.37
CA ASP A 29 8.41 13.93 -16.68
C ASP A 29 8.72 12.53 -17.27
N GLY A 30 8.06 12.15 -18.38
CA GLY A 30 8.36 10.93 -19.14
C GLY A 30 7.51 9.70 -18.79
N ARG A 31 6.49 9.82 -17.91
CA ARG A 31 5.53 8.72 -17.70
C ARG A 31 4.74 8.48 -18.97
N THR A 32 4.71 7.25 -19.47
CA THR A 32 3.95 6.87 -20.68
C THR A 32 2.70 6.03 -20.39
N ASN A 33 2.53 5.53 -19.16
CA ASN A 33 1.38 4.72 -18.75
C ASN A 33 0.30 5.55 -18.00
N ALA A 34 -0.96 5.17 -18.19
CA ALA A 34 -2.12 5.79 -17.55
C ALA A 34 -2.62 5.03 -16.30
N HIS A 35 -2.04 3.87 -16.01
CA HIS A 35 -2.38 3.10 -14.81
C HIS A 35 -1.90 3.79 -13.55
N ASP A 36 -2.59 3.61 -12.43
CA ASP A 36 -2.10 4.04 -11.12
C ASP A 36 -0.81 3.30 -10.76
N GLU A 37 0.01 3.91 -9.90
CA GLU A 37 1.13 3.19 -9.28
C GLU A 37 0.59 2.10 -8.34
N GLU A 38 1.42 1.09 -8.09
CA GLU A 38 1.13 0.07 -7.11
C GLU A 38 0.81 0.73 -5.76
N ARG A 39 -0.30 0.30 -5.15
CA ARG A 39 -0.69 0.80 -3.84
C ARG A 39 0.15 0.09 -2.81
N SER A 40 0.65 0.81 -1.81
CA SER A 40 1.49 0.29 -0.72
C SER A 40 0.84 -0.80 0.14
N GLY A 41 -0.41 -1.18 -0.14
CA GLY A 41 -1.16 -2.18 0.63
C GLY A 41 -1.24 -1.85 2.12
N ARG A 42 -1.61 -2.85 2.90
CA ARG A 42 -1.40 -2.84 4.35
C ARG A 42 0.00 -3.44 4.59
N PRO A 43 0.90 -2.75 5.32
CA PRO A 43 2.17 -3.33 5.73
C PRO A 43 1.92 -4.63 6.50
N SER A 44 2.62 -5.70 6.11
CA SER A 44 2.66 -6.91 6.93
C SER A 44 3.47 -6.63 8.19
N VAL A 45 2.96 -7.05 9.34
CA VAL A 45 3.67 -7.02 10.62
C VAL A 45 4.52 -8.28 10.80
N ILE A 46 4.40 -9.25 9.89
CA ILE A 46 5.13 -10.52 9.96
C ILE A 46 6.58 -10.29 9.54
N THR A 47 7.49 -10.42 10.49
CA THR A 47 8.95 -10.46 10.27
C THR A 47 9.48 -11.89 10.36
N ASP A 48 10.66 -12.14 9.80
CA ASP A 48 11.30 -13.47 9.88
C ASP A 48 11.61 -13.85 11.34
N ASP A 49 12.03 -12.87 12.15
CA ASP A 49 12.25 -13.06 13.60
C ASP A 49 10.96 -13.48 14.32
N LEU A 50 9.83 -12.85 13.97
CA LEU A 50 8.52 -13.19 14.53
C LEU A 50 8.09 -14.61 14.12
N MET A 51 8.35 -14.99 12.87
CA MET A 51 8.06 -16.34 12.39
C MET A 51 8.89 -17.39 13.13
N GLN A 52 10.18 -17.12 13.36
CA GLN A 52 11.06 -18.03 14.09
C GLN A 52 10.66 -18.17 15.57
N GLU A 53 10.22 -17.08 16.21
CA GLU A 53 9.74 -17.13 17.59
C GLU A 53 8.44 -17.95 17.71
N VAL A 54 7.50 -17.75 16.79
CA VAL A 54 6.26 -18.53 16.71
C VAL A 54 6.56 -20.02 16.51
N GLU A 55 7.43 -20.36 15.56
CA GLU A 55 7.82 -21.74 15.28
C GLU A 55 8.46 -22.42 16.50
N THR A 56 9.35 -21.70 17.18
CA THR A 56 9.97 -22.17 18.44
C THR A 56 8.90 -22.46 19.50
N LYS A 57 7.93 -21.57 19.70
CA LYS A 57 6.87 -21.74 20.70
C LYS A 57 5.92 -22.90 20.40
N ILE A 58 5.63 -23.14 19.12
CA ILE A 58 4.82 -24.29 18.66
C ILE A 58 5.58 -25.60 18.93
N ASN A 59 6.90 -25.62 18.67
CA ASN A 59 7.74 -26.80 18.90
C ASN A 59 7.94 -27.09 20.40
N GLU A 60 8.08 -26.07 21.24
CA GLU A 60 8.18 -26.21 22.71
C GLU A 60 6.87 -26.71 23.33
N ASN A 61 5.72 -26.28 22.79
CA ASN A 61 4.42 -26.64 23.31
C ASN A 61 3.43 -26.89 22.17
N ARG A 62 3.20 -28.18 21.85
CA ARG A 62 2.23 -28.57 20.82
C ARG A 62 0.78 -28.14 21.12
N ARG A 63 0.46 -27.75 22.37
CA ARG A 63 -0.84 -27.16 22.76
C ARG A 63 -0.88 -25.63 22.65
N PHE A 64 0.08 -25.02 21.98
CA PHE A 64 0.09 -23.58 21.72
C PHE A 64 -1.14 -23.19 20.89
N MET A 65 -2.12 -22.58 21.55
CA MET A 65 -3.38 -22.17 20.93
C MET A 65 -3.14 -20.90 20.12
N ILE A 66 -3.62 -20.84 18.87
CA ILE A 66 -3.36 -19.74 17.90
C ILE A 66 -3.68 -18.33 18.44
N THR A 67 -4.56 -18.22 19.43
CA THR A 67 -4.92 -16.95 20.08
C THR A 67 -3.87 -16.43 21.07
N THR A 68 -3.10 -17.32 21.71
CA THR A 68 -2.06 -16.95 22.68
C THR A 68 -0.85 -16.21 22.08
N PRO A 69 -0.24 -16.64 20.95
CA PRO A 69 0.77 -15.86 20.25
C PRO A 69 0.21 -14.51 19.80
N SER A 70 -0.98 -14.51 19.20
CA SER A 70 -1.62 -13.29 18.69
C SER A 70 -1.73 -12.17 19.73
N LEU A 71 -2.08 -12.50 20.98
CA LEU A 71 -2.16 -11.51 22.06
C LEU A 71 -0.77 -10.95 22.47
N LYS A 72 0.24 -11.82 22.59
CA LYS A 72 1.59 -11.39 23.00
C LYS A 72 2.33 -10.60 21.91
N PHE A 73 2.09 -10.93 20.65
CA PHE A 73 2.78 -10.31 19.53
C PHE A 73 2.20 -8.95 19.12
N LEU A 74 0.92 -8.70 19.43
CA LEU A 74 0.33 -7.37 19.26
C LEU A 74 0.90 -6.34 20.26
N ASP A 75 1.27 -6.76 21.47
CA ASP A 75 1.89 -5.88 22.47
C ASP A 75 3.28 -5.39 22.04
N VAL A 76 4.04 -6.22 21.31
CA VAL A 76 5.37 -5.86 20.77
C VAL A 76 5.26 -4.95 19.55
N ALA A 77 4.21 -5.11 18.73
CA ALA A 77 4.01 -4.30 17.52
C ALA A 77 3.39 -2.91 17.78
N LEU A 78 2.90 -2.65 19.00
CA LEU A 78 2.26 -1.39 19.40
C LEU A 78 3.07 -0.58 20.43
N SER A 79 4.29 -1.01 20.76
CA SER A 79 5.27 -0.29 21.59
C SER A 79 6.30 0.45 20.75
#